data_AF-A0A8J8AAG1-F1
#
_entry.id   AF-A0A8J8AAG1-F1
#
_cell.length_a   1.000
_cell.length_b   1.000
_cell.length_c   1.000
_cell.angle_alpha   90.00
_cell.angle_beta   90.00
_cell.angle_gamma   90.00
#
_symmetry.space_group_name_H-M   'P 1'
#
loop_
_entity.id
_entity.type
_entity.pdbx_description
1 polymer ?
#
loop_
_entity_poly.entity_id
_entity_poly.type
_entity_poly.pdbx_seq_one_letter_code
_entity_poly.pdbx_strand_id
1 'polypeptide(L)'
;MKRLAALIIMLLFLSSAVSVSAYNVSSKVSVTISPNSELLSVVYYLAFGRNDTFVINRGDYLSDVDAYFGPYRNHPAVKMLREHLENATTTPDRDMRLYYLEAYLLMCTEPPELKSWYNFTDEWLIGFLDALRDFATETDFMAFYEAHQDYYWQDIDIYASALELLPPDEFMRQYMDLTNVRFEFYHPYLVAIHGHSFNPVINGTQIYGAGGMIPLVRRDPQRTEWTYKTARDTMFGLPLNRDYIKNRRLDELIYLGFVYHELGHDITTEELNWNYGLTYDLRYLEDTIEEDMPYLATYDIHFWWDTMMVYEGFADGWMDFSLKSVDPAYVELAMWMQRAWGEFWIEDMVEIYEKYTLISVQEGKPLGDYVVDMMSELKEKIPPEKAGELYLERVPVTLLRALDRGAVAGKVIVVYGTQNPDPSGTEYDRETAEIVANYLETFYSQWPDGVAVVVKADVNVTDEELRENLILIGGPLANKIIAELQDDFPLRFVKYGDEWVLERSEHWDWGIASFILQENDAYPVLEGWNANYLNASVIMAIRNPLNPENYIVWIAGADRYGTRLYKNPTYYLSSYEIFNGKEIEMGFYVQPKAS
;
A
#
# COMPACT_ATOMS: atom_id res chain seq x y z
N MET A 1 54.35 -6.75 28.75
CA MET A 1 54.00 -5.91 27.58
C MET A 1 53.23 -6.68 26.49
N LYS A 2 53.65 -7.87 26.04
CA LYS A 2 52.91 -8.65 25.02
C LYS A 2 51.52 -9.16 25.43
N ARG A 3 51.24 -9.33 26.73
CA ARG A 3 49.91 -9.71 27.24
C ARG A 3 48.95 -8.53 27.46
N LEU A 4 49.48 -7.30 27.53
CA LEU A 4 48.66 -6.08 27.68
C LEU A 4 48.18 -5.57 26.30
N ALA A 5 49.00 -5.73 25.26
CA ALA A 5 48.62 -5.43 23.88
C ALA A 5 47.52 -6.37 23.36
N ALA A 6 47.50 -7.64 23.79
CA ALA A 6 46.44 -8.58 23.42
C ALA A 6 45.08 -8.23 24.07
N LEU A 7 45.08 -7.67 25.28
CA LEU A 7 43.85 -7.24 25.96
C LEU A 7 43.26 -5.97 25.33
N ILE A 8 44.12 -5.04 24.88
CA ILE A 8 43.71 -3.79 24.23
C ILE A 8 43.16 -4.04 22.82
N ILE A 9 43.67 -5.06 22.10
CA ILE A 9 43.11 -5.46 20.80
C ILE A 9 41.76 -6.20 20.97
N MET A 10 41.55 -6.91 22.09
CA MET A 10 40.25 -7.53 22.40
C MET A 10 39.19 -6.52 22.88
N LEU A 11 39.62 -5.42 23.52
CA LEU A 11 38.75 -4.32 23.95
C LEU A 11 38.44 -3.30 22.83
N LEU A 12 39.18 -3.32 21.71
CA LEU A 12 38.92 -2.48 20.54
C LEU A 12 37.89 -3.07 19.55
N PHE A 13 37.33 -4.25 19.84
CA PHE A 13 36.18 -4.84 19.14
C PHE A 13 34.88 -4.79 19.96
N LEU A 14 34.83 -3.95 21.01
CA LEU A 14 33.58 -3.57 21.70
C LEU A 14 33.02 -2.25 21.11
N SER A 15 33.11 -2.09 19.79
CA SER A 15 32.40 -1.06 19.05
C SER A 15 31.13 -1.68 18.50
N SER A 16 29.97 -1.26 19.04
CA SER A 16 28.61 -1.51 18.54
C SER A 16 28.35 -2.95 18.09
N ALA A 17 27.72 -3.75 18.96
CA ALA A 17 27.09 -5.00 18.53
C ALA A 17 26.05 -4.65 17.46
N VAL A 18 26.45 -4.76 16.20
CA VAL A 18 25.52 -4.86 15.08
C VAL A 18 24.87 -6.22 15.27
N SER A 19 23.54 -6.25 15.42
CA SER A 19 22.80 -7.50 15.46
C SER A 19 23.15 -8.33 14.23
N VAL A 20 23.36 -9.63 14.41
CA VAL A 20 23.81 -10.54 13.33
C VAL A 20 22.80 -10.60 12.17
N SER A 21 21.60 -10.07 12.36
CA SER A 21 20.50 -9.94 11.41
C SER A 21 20.46 -8.62 10.62
N ALA A 22 21.27 -7.62 10.96
CA ALA A 22 21.31 -6.37 10.23
C ALA A 22 22.24 -6.45 9.00
N TYR A 23 21.74 -6.10 7.83
CA TYR A 23 22.55 -5.92 6.63
C TYR A 23 23.01 -4.45 6.55
N ASN A 24 24.33 -4.25 6.50
CA ASN A 24 24.91 -2.93 6.29
C ASN A 24 25.17 -2.73 4.80
N VAL A 25 24.32 -1.94 4.15
CA VAL A 25 24.48 -1.54 2.74
C VAL A 25 25.71 -0.63 2.60
N SER A 26 25.92 0.26 3.57
CA SER A 26 27.10 1.12 3.66
C SER A 26 27.49 1.34 5.12
N SER A 27 28.51 2.17 5.37
CA SER A 27 28.85 2.59 6.75
C SER A 27 27.76 3.43 7.44
N LYS A 28 26.81 3.97 6.67
CA LYS A 28 25.73 4.83 7.16
C LYS A 28 24.34 4.25 6.94
N VAL A 29 24.19 3.24 6.08
CA VAL A 29 22.89 2.68 5.69
C VAL A 29 22.80 1.23 6.15
N SER A 30 21.74 0.91 6.90
CA SER A 30 21.45 -0.46 7.36
C SER A 30 19.97 -0.79 7.32
N VAL A 31 19.66 -2.06 7.06
CA VAL A 31 18.30 -2.62 7.13
C VAL A 31 18.28 -3.91 7.94
N THR A 32 17.22 -4.14 8.71
CA THR A 32 17.08 -5.34 9.54
C THR A 32 15.62 -5.71 9.80
N ILE A 33 15.38 -6.98 10.10
CA ILE A 33 14.15 -7.38 10.82
C ILE A 33 14.35 -7.00 12.29
N SER A 34 13.59 -6.06 12.81
CA SER A 34 13.79 -5.54 14.17
C SER A 34 13.44 -6.60 15.23
N PRO A 35 14.34 -6.91 16.19
CA PRO A 35 14.00 -7.78 17.30
C PRO A 35 12.91 -7.19 18.20
N ASN A 36 12.78 -5.85 18.26
CA ASN A 36 11.72 -5.18 19.00
C ASN A 36 10.36 -5.38 18.30
N SER A 37 10.30 -5.16 16.99
CA SER A 37 9.08 -5.36 16.20
C SER A 37 8.69 -6.84 16.12
N GLU A 38 9.66 -7.75 16.04
CA GLU A 38 9.39 -9.19 16.02
C GLU A 38 8.91 -9.70 17.38
N LEU A 39 9.44 -9.17 18.50
CA LEU A 39 8.91 -9.47 19.83
C LEU A 39 7.43 -9.06 19.94
N LEU A 40 7.09 -7.85 19.50
CA LEU A 40 5.69 -7.39 19.43
C LEU A 40 4.86 -8.34 18.56
N SER A 41 5.38 -8.72 17.40
CA SER A 41 4.71 -9.60 16.43
C SER A 41 4.44 -11.00 17.00
N VAL A 42 5.38 -11.59 17.75
CA VAL A 42 5.19 -12.86 18.45
C VAL A 42 4.10 -12.73 19.52
N VAL A 43 4.15 -11.69 20.36
CA VAL A 43 3.13 -11.47 21.40
C VAL A 43 1.74 -11.25 20.78
N TYR A 44 1.67 -10.52 19.68
CA TYR A 44 0.46 -10.34 18.88
C TYR A 44 -0.08 -11.66 18.33
N TYR A 45 0.78 -12.46 17.71
CA TYR A 45 0.41 -13.78 17.18
C TYR A 45 -0.16 -14.70 18.28
N LEU A 46 0.42 -14.65 19.48
CA LEU A 46 -0.11 -15.41 20.63
C LEU A 46 -1.47 -14.86 21.10
N ALA A 47 -1.69 -13.56 20.96
CA ALA A 47 -2.92 -12.89 21.34
C ALA A 47 -4.10 -13.26 20.41
N PHE A 48 -3.89 -13.20 19.09
CA PHE A 48 -4.96 -13.28 18.08
C PHE A 48 -4.94 -14.55 17.21
N GLY A 49 -3.79 -15.21 17.08
CA GLY A 49 -3.64 -16.48 16.37
C GLY A 49 -3.49 -16.38 14.86
N ARG A 50 -3.32 -17.54 14.22
CA ARG A 50 -2.85 -17.70 12.83
C ARG A 50 -3.74 -17.11 11.75
N ASN A 51 -5.05 -17.03 12.00
CA ASN A 51 -6.04 -16.58 11.01
C ASN A 51 -6.38 -15.09 11.15
N ASP A 52 -5.71 -14.38 12.05
CA ASP A 52 -5.91 -12.96 12.20
C ASP A 52 -5.35 -12.19 10.98
N THR A 53 -6.08 -11.17 10.55
CA THR A 53 -5.81 -10.35 9.36
C THR A 53 -4.37 -9.85 9.26
N PHE A 54 -3.73 -9.48 10.37
CA PHE A 54 -2.41 -8.84 10.33
C PHE A 54 -1.29 -9.88 10.37
N VAL A 55 -1.60 -11.16 10.64
CA VAL A 55 -0.60 -12.22 10.69
C VAL A 55 -0.17 -12.61 9.28
N ILE A 56 1.14 -12.57 9.05
CA ILE A 56 1.74 -13.00 7.80
C ILE A 56 1.92 -14.52 7.82
N ASN A 57 1.50 -15.19 6.76
CA ASN A 57 1.63 -16.64 6.64
C ASN A 57 3.07 -17.01 6.23
N ARG A 58 3.95 -17.12 7.23
CA ARG A 58 5.36 -17.48 7.08
C ARG A 58 5.63 -19.00 7.07
N GLY A 59 4.62 -19.81 6.77
CA GLY A 59 4.79 -21.26 6.61
C GLY A 59 5.29 -21.96 7.87
N ASP A 60 6.47 -22.59 7.77
CA ASP A 60 7.09 -23.36 8.86
C ASP A 60 7.50 -22.49 10.05
N TYR A 61 7.86 -21.22 9.83
CA TYR A 61 8.18 -20.28 10.91
C TYR A 61 7.03 -20.15 11.93
N LEU A 62 5.78 -20.14 11.46
CA LEU A 62 4.61 -20.11 12.34
C LEU A 62 4.50 -21.36 13.21
N SER A 63 4.89 -22.51 12.67
CA SER A 63 4.93 -23.77 13.43
C SER A 63 5.99 -23.73 14.51
N ASP A 64 7.15 -23.12 14.23
CA ASP A 64 8.23 -22.91 15.19
C ASP A 64 7.80 -21.94 16.31
N VAL A 65 7.13 -20.83 15.96
CA VAL A 65 6.54 -19.89 16.92
C VAL A 65 5.50 -20.58 17.82
N ASP A 66 4.59 -21.37 17.24
CA ASP A 66 3.58 -22.14 18.00
C ASP A 66 4.24 -23.13 18.98
N ALA A 67 5.27 -23.85 18.54
CA ALA A 67 5.96 -24.83 19.35
C ALA A 67 6.76 -24.18 20.49
N TYR A 68 7.43 -23.06 20.22
CA TYR A 68 8.31 -22.40 21.16
C TYR A 68 7.54 -21.51 22.16
N PHE A 69 6.65 -20.64 21.66
CA PHE A 69 5.96 -19.66 22.49
C PHE A 69 4.51 -20.03 22.86
N GLY A 70 3.94 -21.07 22.26
CA GLY A 70 2.57 -21.54 22.55
C GLY A 70 2.23 -21.71 24.04
N PRO A 71 3.13 -22.23 24.90
CA PRO A 71 2.89 -22.33 26.35
C PRO A 71 2.64 -20.97 27.04
N TYR A 72 3.08 -19.86 26.44
CA TYR A 72 3.04 -18.51 27.02
C TYR A 72 1.84 -17.68 26.57
N ARG A 73 0.82 -18.26 25.90
CA ARG A 73 -0.42 -17.56 25.48
C ARG A 73 -1.19 -16.86 26.63
N ASN A 74 -0.92 -17.25 27.87
CA ASN A 74 -1.51 -16.68 29.08
C ASN A 74 -0.58 -15.70 29.84
N HIS A 75 0.60 -15.40 29.29
CA HIS A 75 1.56 -14.46 29.86
C HIS A 75 0.96 -13.05 29.98
N PRO A 76 1.33 -12.25 31.01
CA PRO A 76 0.83 -10.88 31.18
C PRO A 76 0.94 -10.01 29.92
N ALA A 77 2.08 -10.02 29.22
CA ALA A 77 2.27 -9.27 27.98
C ALA A 77 1.21 -9.58 26.91
N VAL A 78 0.92 -10.87 26.67
CA VAL A 78 -0.07 -11.34 25.68
C VAL A 78 -1.47 -10.87 26.07
N LYS A 79 -1.82 -10.92 27.36
CA LYS A 79 -3.12 -10.46 27.86
C LYS A 79 -3.28 -8.94 27.74
N MET A 80 -2.26 -8.18 28.13
CA MET A 80 -2.27 -6.72 28.03
C MET A 80 -2.44 -6.26 26.58
N LEU A 81 -1.69 -6.86 25.66
CA LEU A 81 -1.81 -6.53 24.23
C LEU A 81 -3.20 -6.89 23.69
N ARG A 82 -3.70 -8.09 24.03
CA ARG A 82 -5.05 -8.52 23.64
C ARG A 82 -6.10 -7.51 24.12
N GLU A 83 -6.10 -7.16 25.40
CA GLU A 83 -7.04 -6.19 25.99
C GLU A 83 -6.92 -4.80 25.35
N HIS A 84 -5.71 -4.35 25.03
CA HIS A 84 -5.49 -3.04 24.40
C HIS A 84 -6.05 -2.96 22.98
N LEU A 85 -5.89 -4.04 22.20
CA LEU A 85 -6.27 -4.08 20.78
C LEU A 85 -7.67 -4.65 20.52
N GLU A 86 -8.24 -5.47 21.41
CA GLU A 86 -9.65 -5.91 21.33
C GLU A 86 -10.64 -4.74 21.49
N ASN A 87 -10.19 -3.63 22.08
CA ASN A 87 -10.97 -2.41 22.21
C ASN A 87 -10.90 -1.50 20.95
N ALA A 88 -10.27 -1.96 19.87
CA ALA A 88 -10.31 -1.25 18.60
C ALA A 88 -11.71 -1.34 17.97
N THR A 89 -12.23 -0.21 17.48
CA THR A 89 -13.58 -0.16 16.89
C THR A 89 -13.61 -0.65 15.44
N THR A 90 -12.49 -0.54 14.75
CA THR A 90 -12.33 -0.82 13.32
C THR A 90 -10.95 -1.47 13.07
N THR A 91 -10.77 -2.10 11.90
CA THR A 91 -9.45 -2.61 11.50
C THR A 91 -8.40 -1.49 11.41
N PRO A 92 -8.69 -0.30 10.83
CA PRO A 92 -7.77 0.83 10.83
C PRO A 92 -7.42 1.35 12.23
N ASP A 93 -8.36 1.37 13.19
CA ASP A 93 -8.04 1.75 14.58
C ASP A 93 -7.05 0.75 15.20
N ARG A 94 -7.20 -0.54 14.91
CA ARG A 94 -6.22 -1.55 15.34
C ARG A 94 -4.86 -1.38 14.67
N ASP A 95 -4.84 -1.04 13.38
CA ASP A 95 -3.62 -0.74 12.63
C ASP A 95 -2.87 0.45 13.23
N MET A 96 -3.57 1.56 13.46
CA MET A 96 -3.01 2.76 14.08
C MET A 96 -2.46 2.48 15.50
N ARG A 97 -3.15 1.67 16.30
CA ARG A 97 -2.62 1.28 17.63
C ARG A 97 -1.37 0.42 17.51
N LEU A 98 -1.31 -0.51 16.55
CA LEU A 98 -0.12 -1.32 16.30
C LEU A 98 1.06 -0.46 15.84
N TYR A 99 0.81 0.47 14.91
CA TYR A 99 1.76 1.50 14.48
C TYR A 99 2.39 2.21 15.69
N TYR A 100 1.58 2.74 16.61
CA TYR A 100 2.12 3.50 17.75
C TYR A 100 2.93 2.60 18.69
N LEU A 101 2.47 1.37 18.93
CA LEU A 101 3.21 0.42 19.76
C LEU A 101 4.58 0.08 19.16
N GLU A 102 4.65 -0.15 17.85
CA GLU A 102 5.92 -0.40 17.18
C GLU A 102 6.83 0.82 17.24
N ALA A 103 6.33 2.01 16.89
CA ALA A 103 7.09 3.25 16.94
C ALA A 103 7.72 3.49 18.33
N TYR A 104 6.98 3.22 19.40
CA TYR A 104 7.52 3.30 20.77
C TYR A 104 8.58 2.23 21.07
N LEU A 105 8.40 1.01 20.57
CA LEU A 105 9.35 -0.08 20.76
C LEU A 105 10.65 0.13 19.98
N LEU A 106 10.60 0.73 18.79
CA LEU A 106 11.81 1.09 18.04
C LEU A 106 12.66 2.16 18.75
N MET A 107 12.07 2.93 19.67
CA MET A 107 12.78 3.88 20.55
C MET A 107 13.38 3.23 21.82
N CYS A 108 13.39 1.91 21.90
CA CYS A 108 13.97 1.16 22.99
C CYS A 108 15.24 0.41 22.56
N THR A 109 16.13 0.12 23.50
CA THR A 109 17.18 -0.89 23.27
C THR A 109 16.57 -2.25 22.94
N GLU A 110 17.36 -3.13 22.35
CA GLU A 110 16.92 -4.51 22.05
C GLU A 110 16.42 -5.27 23.29
N PRO A 111 15.63 -6.35 23.11
CA PRO A 111 15.21 -7.22 24.20
C PRO A 111 16.41 -8.02 24.74
N PRO A 112 16.37 -8.45 26.01
CA PRO A 112 15.26 -8.31 26.95
C PRO A 112 15.24 -6.96 27.67
N GLU A 113 16.22 -6.07 27.51
CA GLU A 113 16.31 -4.84 28.30
C GLU A 113 15.20 -3.83 27.97
N LEU A 114 14.84 -3.65 26.69
CA LEU A 114 13.82 -2.71 26.22
C LEU A 114 13.89 -1.34 26.91
N LYS A 115 15.09 -0.80 27.15
CA LYS A 115 15.27 0.49 27.84
C LYS A 115 14.96 1.60 26.85
N SER A 116 13.96 2.40 27.17
CA SER A 116 13.62 3.56 26.34
C SER A 116 14.75 4.58 26.30
N TRP A 117 14.98 5.17 25.13
CA TRP A 117 15.85 6.33 24.97
C TRP A 117 15.17 7.64 25.40
N TYR A 118 13.84 7.62 25.58
CA TYR A 118 13.01 8.76 25.97
C TYR A 118 12.18 8.47 27.22
N ASN A 119 11.76 9.51 27.93
CA ASN A 119 10.87 9.33 29.08
C ASN A 119 9.42 9.20 28.60
N PHE A 120 8.91 7.97 28.57
CA PHE A 120 7.48 7.73 28.39
C PHE A 120 6.72 8.10 29.68
N THR A 121 5.56 8.73 29.52
CA THR A 121 4.67 9.12 30.63
C THR A 121 3.39 8.30 30.69
N ASP A 122 3.11 7.49 29.66
CA ASP A 122 1.96 6.59 29.62
C ASP A 122 2.19 5.40 30.57
N GLU A 123 1.40 5.32 31.64
CA GLU A 123 1.47 4.26 32.64
C GLU A 123 1.17 2.87 32.06
N TRP A 124 0.25 2.78 31.09
CA TRP A 124 -0.06 1.51 30.43
C TRP A 124 1.12 1.05 29.59
N LEU A 125 1.75 1.95 28.81
CA LEU A 125 2.93 1.63 28.00
C LEU A 125 4.10 1.20 28.89
N ILE A 126 4.34 1.90 30.01
CA ILE A 126 5.40 1.52 30.97
C ILE A 126 5.15 0.10 31.49
N GLY A 127 3.91 -0.20 31.92
CA GLY A 127 3.54 -1.54 32.40
C GLY A 127 3.64 -2.61 31.30
N PHE A 128 3.31 -2.25 30.06
CA PHE A 128 3.42 -3.16 28.92
C PHE A 128 4.89 -3.46 28.60
N LEU A 129 5.77 -2.46 28.62
CA LEU A 129 7.22 -2.66 28.46
C LEU A 129 7.78 -3.56 29.55
N ASP A 130 7.38 -3.39 30.82
CA ASP A 130 7.79 -4.30 31.90
C ASP A 130 7.33 -5.74 31.64
N ALA A 131 6.09 -5.92 31.19
CA ALA A 131 5.59 -7.24 30.81
C ALA A 131 6.32 -7.84 29.60
N LEU A 132 6.73 -7.02 28.62
CA LEU A 132 7.50 -7.48 27.46
C LEU A 132 8.93 -7.89 27.86
N ARG A 133 9.59 -7.18 28.78
CA ARG A 133 10.90 -7.57 29.32
C ARG A 133 10.82 -8.92 30.02
N ASP A 134 9.78 -9.11 30.84
CA ASP A 134 9.49 -10.37 31.53
C ASP A 134 9.27 -11.50 30.51
N PHE A 135 8.41 -11.27 29.50
CA PHE A 135 8.16 -12.23 28.43
C PHE A 135 9.45 -12.61 27.69
N ALA A 136 10.23 -11.63 27.26
CA ALA A 136 11.47 -11.85 26.52
C ALA A 136 12.49 -12.65 27.36
N THR A 137 12.53 -12.42 28.67
CA THR A 137 13.39 -13.14 29.61
C THR A 137 12.90 -14.57 29.87
N GLU A 138 11.61 -14.76 30.18
CA GLU A 138 11.06 -16.10 30.47
C GLU A 138 11.11 -17.04 29.27
N THR A 139 10.96 -16.47 28.07
CA THR A 139 10.94 -17.25 26.82
C THR A 139 12.32 -17.42 26.19
N ASP A 140 13.35 -16.71 26.65
CA ASP A 140 14.64 -16.60 25.94
C ASP A 140 14.44 -16.17 24.48
N PHE A 141 13.69 -15.07 24.30
CA PHE A 141 13.27 -14.57 22.99
C PHE A 141 14.45 -14.35 22.04
N MET A 142 15.56 -13.79 22.53
CA MET A 142 16.72 -13.52 21.67
C MET A 142 17.38 -14.79 21.15
N ALA A 143 17.38 -15.89 21.92
CA ALA A 143 17.85 -17.18 21.42
C ALA A 143 16.96 -17.72 20.29
N PHE A 144 15.64 -17.54 20.40
CA PHE A 144 14.72 -17.86 19.31
C PHE A 144 15.02 -16.98 18.07
N TYR A 145 15.06 -15.67 18.24
CA TYR A 145 15.29 -14.73 17.15
C TYR A 145 16.61 -15.00 16.40
N GLU A 146 17.71 -15.21 17.13
CA GLU A 146 19.03 -15.52 16.54
C GLU A 146 19.02 -16.86 15.79
N ALA A 147 18.29 -17.87 16.30
CA ALA A 147 18.20 -19.18 15.66
C ALA A 147 17.36 -19.19 14.37
N HIS A 148 16.54 -18.15 14.11
CA HIS A 148 15.61 -18.09 12.98
C HIS A 148 15.99 -17.04 11.93
N GLN A 149 17.22 -16.50 11.96
CA GLN A 149 17.68 -15.49 11.00
C GLN A 149 17.60 -15.94 9.53
N ASP A 150 17.69 -17.25 9.26
CA ASP A 150 17.53 -17.82 7.93
C ASP A 150 16.15 -17.52 7.31
N TYR A 151 15.09 -17.42 8.12
CA TYR A 151 13.76 -17.04 7.66
C TYR A 151 13.68 -15.57 7.23
N TYR A 152 14.43 -14.70 7.92
CA TYR A 152 14.43 -13.25 7.68
C TYR A 152 15.19 -12.89 6.41
N TRP A 153 16.19 -13.68 6.02
CA TRP A 153 17.06 -13.39 4.89
C TRP A 153 16.33 -13.19 3.56
N GLN A 154 15.20 -13.86 3.33
CA GLN A 154 14.45 -13.69 2.10
C GLN A 154 13.98 -12.24 1.90
N ASP A 155 13.48 -11.60 2.96
CA ASP A 155 12.98 -10.22 2.89
C ASP A 155 14.15 -9.23 2.95
N ILE A 156 15.13 -9.47 3.83
CA ILE A 156 16.33 -8.61 3.96
C ILE A 156 17.10 -8.54 2.64
N ASP A 157 17.20 -9.64 1.89
CA ASP A 157 17.89 -9.68 0.60
C ASP A 157 17.22 -8.75 -0.44
N ILE A 158 15.89 -8.68 -0.46
CA ILE A 158 15.14 -7.73 -1.32
C ILE A 158 15.40 -6.30 -0.85
N TYR A 159 15.29 -6.05 0.46
CA TYR A 159 15.47 -4.71 1.02
C TYR A 159 16.89 -4.15 0.79
N ALA A 160 17.90 -4.98 1.04
CA ALA A 160 19.29 -4.64 0.81
C ALA A 160 19.55 -4.35 -0.67
N SER A 161 19.06 -5.21 -1.57
CA SER A 161 19.24 -5.04 -3.01
C SER A 161 18.60 -3.73 -3.49
N ALA A 162 17.41 -3.40 -2.99
CA ALA A 162 16.73 -2.15 -3.31
C ALA A 162 17.52 -0.91 -2.86
N LEU A 163 18.04 -0.91 -1.63
CA LEU A 163 18.88 0.17 -1.10
C LEU A 163 20.20 0.33 -1.87
N GLU A 164 20.70 -0.74 -2.50
CA GLU A 164 21.87 -0.66 -3.39
C GLU A 164 21.56 0.02 -4.74
N LEU A 165 20.28 0.06 -5.16
CA LEU A 165 19.87 0.73 -6.40
C LEU A 165 19.93 2.25 -6.31
N LEU A 166 19.57 2.77 -5.14
CA LEU A 166 19.62 4.19 -4.82
C LEU A 166 20.02 4.34 -3.35
N PRO A 167 21.33 4.32 -3.04
CA PRO A 167 21.80 4.41 -1.66
C PRO A 167 21.40 5.76 -1.03
N PRO A 168 20.67 5.76 0.11
CA PRO A 168 20.21 7.01 0.73
C PRO A 168 21.34 7.97 1.10
N ASP A 169 22.47 7.47 1.58
CA ASP A 169 23.63 8.30 1.94
C ASP A 169 24.34 8.91 0.72
N GLU A 170 24.25 8.30 -0.45
CA GLU A 170 24.80 8.84 -1.70
C GLU A 170 23.84 9.82 -2.38
N PHE A 171 22.54 9.53 -2.35
CA PHE A 171 21.52 10.39 -2.95
C PHE A 171 21.25 11.64 -2.10
N MET A 172 20.91 11.46 -0.82
CA MET A 172 20.46 12.55 0.08
C MET A 172 21.56 13.58 0.34
N ARG A 173 22.85 13.21 0.25
CA ARG A 173 23.97 14.13 0.53
C ARG A 173 24.04 15.35 -0.38
N GLN A 174 23.34 15.30 -1.52
CA GLN A 174 23.25 16.41 -2.46
C GLN A 174 22.32 17.51 -1.95
N TYR A 175 21.41 17.17 -1.03
CA TYR A 175 20.27 17.99 -0.64
C TYR A 175 20.24 18.30 0.86
N MET A 176 21.17 17.74 1.65
CA MET A 176 21.25 17.98 3.09
C MET A 176 22.63 17.63 3.68
N ASP A 177 22.90 18.12 4.90
CA ASP A 177 24.11 17.76 5.65
C ASP A 177 23.97 16.40 6.34
N LEU A 178 24.81 15.45 5.94
CA LEU A 178 24.84 14.10 6.50
C LEU A 178 25.93 13.88 7.55
N THR A 179 26.59 14.92 8.07
CA THR A 179 27.75 14.78 8.96
C THR A 179 27.46 13.87 10.16
N ASN A 180 26.31 14.04 10.80
CA ASN A 180 25.87 13.24 11.95
C ASN A 180 24.58 12.45 11.66
N VAL A 181 24.40 11.99 10.42
CA VAL A 181 23.21 11.24 9.99
C VAL A 181 23.55 9.79 9.70
N ARG A 182 22.67 8.87 10.12
CA ARG A 182 22.62 7.47 9.69
C ARG A 182 21.23 7.14 9.17
N PHE A 183 21.17 6.17 8.25
CA PHE A 183 19.95 5.64 7.68
C PHE A 183 19.69 4.24 8.22
N GLU A 184 18.59 4.04 8.94
CA GLU A 184 18.27 2.77 9.59
C GLU A 184 16.82 2.37 9.30
N PHE A 185 16.64 1.19 8.70
CA PHE A 185 15.33 0.65 8.32
C PHE A 185 15.02 -0.61 9.12
N TYR A 186 13.86 -0.62 9.78
CA TYR A 186 13.45 -1.63 10.74
C TYR A 186 12.11 -2.23 10.32
N HIS A 187 12.08 -3.54 10.07
CA HIS A 187 10.86 -4.21 9.64
C HIS A 187 10.40 -5.29 10.63
N PRO A 188 9.08 -5.45 10.84
CA PRO A 188 8.51 -6.65 11.43
C PRO A 188 8.53 -7.79 10.40
N TYR A 189 8.54 -9.04 10.88
CA TYR A 189 8.51 -10.21 10.00
C TYR A 189 7.17 -10.95 10.06
N LEU A 190 6.64 -11.15 11.26
CA LEU A 190 5.46 -12.00 11.49
C LEU A 190 4.12 -11.26 11.37
N VAL A 191 4.07 -9.97 11.69
CA VAL A 191 2.83 -9.17 11.67
C VAL A 191 3.00 -8.00 10.70
N ALA A 192 1.99 -7.76 9.88
CA ALA A 192 1.88 -6.58 9.05
C ALA A 192 1.60 -5.36 9.94
N ILE A 193 2.60 -4.49 10.11
CA ILE A 193 2.45 -3.24 10.86
C ILE A 193 2.64 -2.10 9.86
N HIS A 194 1.74 -1.12 9.91
CA HIS A 194 1.76 0.05 9.04
C HIS A 194 3.15 0.74 9.06
N GLY A 195 3.72 0.93 7.87
CA GLY A 195 5.02 1.57 7.68
C GLY A 195 5.02 3.03 8.13
N HIS A 196 6.14 3.48 8.68
CA HIS A 196 6.20 4.82 9.24
C HIS A 196 7.62 5.37 9.36
N SER A 197 7.76 6.69 9.33
CA SER A 197 9.06 7.33 9.53
C SER A 197 9.67 6.99 10.89
N PHE A 198 11.00 6.89 10.91
CA PHE A 198 11.78 6.63 12.12
C PHE A 198 12.98 7.57 12.18
N ASN A 199 12.84 8.63 12.97
CA ASN A 199 13.80 9.73 12.98
C ASN A 199 14.29 10.24 14.36
N PRO A 200 14.64 9.35 15.30
CA PRO A 200 15.16 9.78 16.59
C PRO A 200 16.59 10.37 16.49
N VAL A 201 16.95 11.15 17.52
CA VAL A 201 18.34 11.54 17.78
C VAL A 201 18.91 10.65 18.88
N ILE A 202 19.86 9.79 18.52
CA ILE A 202 20.48 8.83 19.43
C ILE A 202 21.95 9.21 19.64
N ASN A 203 22.32 9.52 20.88
CA ASN A 203 23.70 9.90 21.26
C ASN A 203 24.31 11.02 20.39
N GLY A 204 23.48 11.94 19.89
CA GLY A 204 23.91 13.05 19.02
C GLY A 204 24.03 12.70 17.54
N THR A 205 23.63 11.50 17.14
CA THR A 205 23.45 11.08 15.74
C THR A 205 21.97 11.12 15.40
N GLN A 206 21.62 11.83 14.33
CA GLN A 206 20.28 11.79 13.75
C GLN A 206 20.12 10.49 12.97
N ILE A 207 19.08 9.72 13.28
CA ILE A 207 18.67 8.59 12.46
C ILE A 207 17.59 9.08 11.52
N TYR A 208 17.63 8.69 10.25
CA TYR A 208 16.55 8.82 9.27
C TYR A 208 16.20 7.43 8.75
N GLY A 209 14.95 7.18 8.41
CA GLY A 209 14.55 5.85 7.95
C GLY A 209 13.13 5.51 8.33
N ALA A 210 12.87 4.22 8.52
CA ALA A 210 11.50 3.73 8.66
C ALA A 210 11.36 2.56 9.63
N GLY A 211 10.20 2.47 10.27
CA GLY A 211 9.64 1.31 10.95
C GLY A 211 8.50 0.68 10.14
N GLY A 212 7.97 -0.45 10.60
CA GLY A 212 6.84 -1.12 9.96
C GLY A 212 7.20 -1.79 8.63
N MET A 213 6.22 -2.01 7.76
CA MET A 213 6.44 -2.53 6.41
C MET A 213 5.62 -1.76 5.40
N ILE A 214 5.87 -1.99 4.11
CA ILE A 214 5.15 -1.36 2.99
C ILE A 214 3.65 -1.37 3.31
N PRO A 215 3.07 -0.19 3.60
CA PRO A 215 1.73 -0.12 4.12
C PRO A 215 0.74 -0.45 3.00
N LEU A 216 -0.38 -1.05 3.39
CA LEU A 216 -1.65 -0.95 2.67
C LEU A 216 -1.66 -1.42 1.22
N VAL A 217 -2.29 -2.57 1.04
CA VAL A 217 -2.73 -3.16 -0.23
C VAL A 217 -3.53 -2.20 -1.13
N ARG A 218 -4.00 -1.05 -0.65
CA ARG A 218 -4.86 -0.16 -1.44
C ARG A 218 -4.12 0.98 -2.13
N ARG A 219 -3.09 1.55 -1.50
CA ARG A 219 -2.23 2.58 -2.12
C ARG A 219 -1.17 1.92 -3.02
N ASP A 220 -0.59 0.83 -2.53
CA ASP A 220 0.37 -0.03 -3.25
C ASP A 220 -0.16 -1.46 -3.37
N PRO A 221 -1.15 -1.70 -4.25
CA PRO A 221 -1.74 -3.01 -4.44
C PRO A 221 -0.72 -4.08 -4.84
N GLN A 222 -0.92 -5.31 -4.35
CA GLN A 222 0.02 -6.39 -4.61
C GLN A 222 0.14 -6.64 -6.11
N ARG A 223 1.38 -6.70 -6.60
CA ARG A 223 1.70 -6.99 -8.02
C ARG A 223 2.60 -8.20 -8.18
N THR A 224 3.24 -8.62 -7.10
CA THR A 224 4.27 -9.65 -7.13
C THR A 224 3.97 -10.78 -6.17
N GLU A 225 4.59 -11.93 -6.38
CA GLU A 225 4.49 -13.05 -5.45
C GLU A 225 4.99 -12.68 -4.05
N TRP A 226 6.00 -11.81 -3.95
CA TRP A 226 6.52 -11.33 -2.67
C TRP A 226 5.49 -10.45 -1.97
N THR A 227 4.98 -9.39 -2.63
CA THR A 227 3.95 -8.52 -2.05
C THR A 227 2.67 -9.28 -1.72
N TYR A 228 2.25 -10.27 -2.52
CA TYR A 228 1.12 -11.14 -2.18
C TYR A 228 1.33 -11.94 -0.88
N LYS A 229 2.57 -12.36 -0.59
CA LYS A 229 2.90 -13.12 0.62
C LYS A 229 2.95 -12.23 1.85
N THR A 230 3.49 -11.02 1.72
CA THR A 230 3.78 -10.11 2.84
C THR A 230 2.65 -9.14 3.15
N ALA A 231 1.97 -8.58 2.14
CA ALA A 231 0.96 -7.55 2.32
C ALA A 231 -0.33 -8.09 2.97
N ARG A 232 -1.00 -7.24 3.76
CA ARG A 232 -2.32 -7.51 4.35
C ARG A 232 -3.21 -6.30 4.16
N ASP A 233 -4.51 -6.54 3.96
CA ASP A 233 -5.50 -5.46 3.97
C ASP A 233 -5.73 -5.04 5.42
N THR A 234 -4.91 -4.11 5.91
CA THR A 234 -5.03 -3.57 7.28
C THR A 234 -6.18 -2.56 7.41
N MET A 235 -6.95 -2.31 6.34
CA MET A 235 -8.14 -1.45 6.39
C MET A 235 -9.44 -2.24 6.60
N PHE A 236 -9.60 -3.40 5.95
CA PHE A 236 -10.85 -4.18 6.02
C PHE A 236 -10.65 -5.67 6.20
N GLY A 237 -9.40 -6.14 6.19
CA GLY A 237 -9.08 -7.56 6.36
C GLY A 237 -9.58 -8.46 5.25
N LEU A 238 -9.71 -7.93 4.03
CA LEU A 238 -10.15 -8.69 2.89
C LEU A 238 -9.00 -9.50 2.27
N PRO A 239 -9.28 -10.70 1.74
CA PRO A 239 -8.26 -11.54 1.14
C PRO A 239 -7.82 -10.99 -0.23
N LEU A 240 -6.53 -11.14 -0.53
CA LEU A 240 -5.94 -10.74 -1.82
C LEU A 240 -6.28 -11.75 -2.92
N ASN A 241 -6.45 -11.27 -4.17
CA ASN A 241 -6.52 -12.14 -5.34
C ASN A 241 -5.11 -12.63 -5.73
N ARG A 242 -5.07 -13.64 -6.61
CA ARG A 242 -3.83 -14.32 -7.06
C ARG A 242 -3.42 -13.89 -8.46
N ASP A 243 -3.56 -12.60 -8.71
CA ASP A 243 -3.21 -11.87 -9.92
C ASP A 243 -1.86 -11.17 -9.72
N TYR A 244 -0.82 -11.97 -9.55
CA TYR A 244 0.55 -11.48 -9.33
C TYR A 244 1.53 -12.14 -10.29
N ILE A 245 2.63 -11.45 -10.55
CA ILE A 245 3.77 -11.96 -11.33
C ILE A 245 4.96 -12.27 -10.42
N LYS A 246 5.99 -12.89 -10.98
CA LYS A 246 7.29 -13.01 -10.30
C LYS A 246 8.25 -12.02 -10.94
N ASN A 247 8.61 -10.97 -10.23
CA ASN A 247 9.57 -9.99 -10.71
C ASN A 247 10.30 -9.38 -9.52
N ARG A 248 11.58 -9.71 -9.38
CA ARG A 248 12.39 -9.24 -8.24
C ARG A 248 12.67 -7.75 -8.35
N ARG A 249 12.91 -7.25 -9.56
CA ARG A 249 13.19 -5.83 -9.78
C ARG A 249 12.02 -4.96 -9.33
N LEU A 250 10.79 -5.42 -9.58
CA LEU A 250 9.59 -4.75 -9.12
C LEU A 250 9.46 -4.80 -7.59
N ASP A 251 9.80 -5.91 -6.94
CA ASP A 251 9.88 -5.99 -5.46
C ASP A 251 10.83 -4.94 -4.89
N GLU A 252 12.01 -4.79 -5.52
CA GLU A 252 13.01 -3.80 -5.15
C GLU A 252 12.50 -2.36 -5.34
N LEU A 253 11.81 -2.06 -6.45
CA LEU A 253 11.24 -0.74 -6.73
C LEU A 253 10.11 -0.37 -5.77
N ILE A 254 9.23 -1.31 -5.42
CA ILE A 254 8.14 -1.07 -4.46
C ILE A 254 8.73 -0.77 -3.08
N TYR A 255 9.71 -1.54 -2.63
CA TYR A 255 10.36 -1.27 -1.35
C TYR A 255 11.16 0.04 -1.36
N LEU A 256 11.84 0.35 -2.48
CA LEU A 256 12.55 1.62 -2.62
C LEU A 256 11.58 2.81 -2.59
N GLY A 257 10.38 2.66 -3.17
CA GLY A 257 9.30 3.64 -3.07
C GLY A 257 8.95 3.94 -1.62
N PHE A 258 8.65 2.89 -0.85
CA PHE A 258 8.41 3.01 0.60
C PHE A 258 9.56 3.72 1.33
N VAL A 259 10.82 3.31 1.09
CA VAL A 259 11.99 3.95 1.73
C VAL A 259 12.04 5.45 1.45
N TYR A 260 11.88 5.85 0.19
CA TYR A 260 12.00 7.25 -0.18
C TYR A 260 10.76 8.06 0.19
N HIS A 261 9.58 7.46 0.25
CA HIS A 261 8.41 8.07 0.88
C HIS A 261 8.73 8.47 2.33
N GLU A 262 9.20 7.53 3.15
CA GLU A 262 9.49 7.80 4.56
C GLU A 262 10.62 8.82 4.77
N LEU A 263 11.65 8.78 3.92
CA LEU A 263 12.70 9.81 3.92
C LEU A 263 12.19 11.17 3.45
N GLY A 264 11.08 11.22 2.71
CA GLY A 264 10.39 12.45 2.35
C GLY A 264 9.87 13.17 3.59
N HIS A 265 9.26 12.43 4.51
CA HIS A 265 8.83 12.97 5.82
C HIS A 265 10.00 13.56 6.60
N ASP A 266 11.17 12.93 6.57
CA ASP A 266 12.40 13.41 7.24
C ASP A 266 12.94 14.74 6.68
N ILE A 267 12.58 15.08 5.45
CA ILE A 267 12.99 16.35 4.80
C ILE A 267 11.95 17.45 5.06
N THR A 268 10.66 17.11 5.01
CA THR A 268 9.59 18.11 4.86
C THR A 268 8.84 18.39 6.16
N THR A 269 8.70 17.40 7.03
CA THR A 269 7.77 17.44 8.17
C THR A 269 8.09 18.56 9.17
N GLU A 270 9.37 18.85 9.42
CA GLU A 270 9.75 19.94 10.33
C GLU A 270 9.22 21.29 9.85
N GLU A 271 9.44 21.61 8.58
CA GLU A 271 9.03 22.88 7.99
C GLU A 271 7.52 22.97 7.77
N LEU A 272 6.85 21.88 7.40
CA LEU A 272 5.39 21.81 7.33
C LEU A 272 4.76 22.07 8.71
N ASN A 273 5.29 21.47 9.78
CA ASN A 273 4.82 21.71 11.15
C ASN A 273 5.09 23.13 11.62
N TRP A 274 6.31 23.65 11.39
CA TRP A 274 6.68 25.00 11.79
C TRP A 274 5.82 26.07 11.10
N ASN A 275 5.41 25.80 9.86
CA ASN A 275 4.60 26.68 9.04
C ASN A 275 3.17 26.16 8.86
N TYR A 276 2.60 25.53 9.88
CA TYR A 276 1.28 24.86 9.82
C TYR A 276 0.17 25.71 9.19
N GLY A 277 0.19 27.04 9.34
CA GLY A 277 -0.78 27.93 8.68
C GLY A 277 -0.71 27.87 7.15
N LEU A 278 0.47 27.73 6.56
CA LEU A 278 0.67 27.56 5.11
C LEU A 278 0.32 26.15 4.66
N THR A 279 0.60 25.14 5.49
CA THR A 279 0.18 23.76 5.22
C THR A 279 -1.34 23.64 5.23
N TYR A 280 -2.00 24.23 6.22
CA TYR A 280 -3.46 24.27 6.31
C TYR A 280 -4.11 25.03 5.16
N ASP A 281 -3.42 26.04 4.62
CA ASP A 281 -3.86 26.76 3.42
C ASP A 281 -3.96 25.86 2.17
N LEU A 282 -3.39 24.65 2.19
CA LEU A 282 -3.49 23.60 1.16
C LEU A 282 -4.58 22.55 1.46
N ARG A 283 -5.30 22.64 2.59
CA ARG A 283 -6.37 21.70 2.99
C ARG A 283 -7.39 21.41 1.89
N TYR A 284 -7.69 22.42 1.06
CA TYR A 284 -8.67 22.28 -0.03
C TYR A 284 -8.35 21.15 -1.02
N LEU A 285 -7.07 20.75 -1.12
CA LEU A 285 -6.66 19.58 -1.90
C LEU A 285 -7.27 18.29 -1.34
N GLU A 286 -7.21 18.13 -0.01
CA GLU A 286 -7.79 17.01 0.71
C GLU A 286 -9.33 17.09 0.71
N ASP A 287 -9.90 18.28 0.96
CA ASP A 287 -11.36 18.49 0.91
C ASP A 287 -11.95 18.04 -0.43
N THR A 288 -11.23 18.30 -1.54
CA THR A 288 -11.66 17.90 -2.89
C THR A 288 -11.74 16.37 -3.03
N ILE A 289 -10.84 15.62 -2.37
CA ILE A 289 -10.87 14.16 -2.35
C ILE A 289 -12.02 13.67 -1.47
N GLU A 290 -12.18 14.23 -0.27
CA GLU A 290 -13.23 13.84 0.69
C GLU A 290 -14.65 14.04 0.10
N GLU A 291 -14.84 15.06 -0.72
CA GLU A 291 -16.11 15.32 -1.42
C GLU A 291 -16.46 14.23 -2.46
N ASP A 292 -15.46 13.66 -3.15
CA ASP A 292 -15.67 12.62 -4.19
C ASP A 292 -15.61 11.19 -3.64
N MET A 293 -14.71 10.94 -2.68
CA MET A 293 -14.42 9.63 -2.07
C MET A 293 -14.52 9.67 -0.53
N PRO A 294 -15.72 9.93 0.04
CA PRO A 294 -15.90 10.05 1.48
C PRO A 294 -15.74 8.72 2.23
N TYR A 295 -15.94 7.58 1.55
CA TYR A 295 -15.77 6.27 2.16
C TYR A 295 -14.28 5.97 2.36
N LEU A 296 -13.46 6.23 1.34
CA LEU A 296 -12.00 6.19 1.44
C LEU A 296 -11.51 7.05 2.61
N ALA A 297 -11.88 8.34 2.60
CA ALA A 297 -11.44 9.32 3.60
C ALA A 297 -11.86 8.96 5.03
N THR A 298 -12.93 8.21 5.21
CA THR A 298 -13.36 7.78 6.55
C THR A 298 -12.46 6.70 7.15
N TYR A 299 -11.95 5.77 6.32
CA TYR A 299 -11.24 4.58 6.81
C TYR A 299 -9.75 4.58 6.54
N ASP A 300 -9.27 5.48 5.70
CA ASP A 300 -7.87 5.65 5.47
C ASP A 300 -7.27 6.65 6.47
N ILE A 301 -6.23 6.21 7.17
CA ILE A 301 -5.62 6.96 8.27
C ILE A 301 -4.98 8.27 7.80
N HIS A 302 -4.66 8.40 6.51
CA HIS A 302 -4.06 9.60 5.94
C HIS A 302 -5.07 10.76 5.80
N PHE A 303 -6.35 10.54 6.10
CA PHE A 303 -7.39 11.58 6.15
C PHE A 303 -7.84 11.92 7.58
N TRP A 304 -7.28 11.27 8.60
CA TRP A 304 -7.78 11.41 9.97
C TRP A 304 -7.36 12.72 10.66
N TRP A 305 -6.46 13.48 10.04
CA TRP A 305 -6.06 14.81 10.49
C TRP A 305 -6.15 15.83 9.36
N ASP A 306 -6.48 17.08 9.72
CA ASP A 306 -6.81 18.17 8.81
C ASP A 306 -5.78 18.48 7.69
N THR A 307 -4.59 17.91 7.68
CA THR A 307 -3.60 18.19 6.62
C THR A 307 -2.79 16.96 6.25
N MET A 308 -3.14 15.78 6.73
CA MET A 308 -2.26 14.63 6.64
C MET A 308 -1.99 14.23 5.18
N MET A 309 -2.99 14.29 4.30
CA MET A 309 -2.78 14.09 2.86
C MET A 309 -1.82 15.11 2.22
N VAL A 310 -1.67 16.31 2.79
CA VAL A 310 -0.66 17.28 2.34
C VAL A 310 0.74 16.84 2.77
N TYR A 311 0.92 16.33 3.99
CA TYR A 311 2.22 15.76 4.41
C TYR A 311 2.60 14.57 3.53
N GLU A 312 1.66 13.67 3.31
CA GLU A 312 1.81 12.50 2.44
C GLU A 312 2.16 12.89 1.00
N GLY A 313 1.48 13.88 0.40
CA GLY A 313 1.78 14.32 -0.95
C GLY A 313 3.16 14.96 -1.12
N PHE A 314 3.73 15.54 -0.06
CA PHE A 314 5.12 15.98 -0.06
C PHE A 314 6.09 14.79 0.01
N ALA A 315 5.81 13.81 0.86
CA ALA A 315 6.59 12.57 0.91
C ALA A 315 6.55 11.80 -0.42
N ASP A 316 5.38 11.68 -1.06
CA ASP A 316 5.20 11.05 -2.37
C ASP A 316 5.94 11.80 -3.48
N GLY A 317 5.85 13.14 -3.50
CA GLY A 317 6.61 13.94 -4.46
C GLY A 317 8.13 13.71 -4.34
N TRP A 318 8.64 13.53 -3.12
CA TRP A 318 10.05 13.20 -2.90
C TRP A 318 10.38 11.77 -3.37
N MET A 319 9.51 10.81 -3.08
CA MET A 319 9.62 9.43 -3.56
C MET A 319 9.73 9.39 -5.09
N ASP A 320 8.76 9.97 -5.80
CA ASP A 320 8.70 9.91 -7.25
C ASP A 320 9.86 10.65 -7.91
N PHE A 321 10.23 11.83 -7.39
CA PHE A 321 11.42 12.54 -7.84
C PHE A 321 12.69 11.68 -7.71
N SER A 322 12.85 11.00 -6.58
CA SER A 322 14.04 10.19 -6.29
C SER A 322 14.10 8.97 -7.21
N LEU A 323 13.00 8.22 -7.31
CA LEU A 323 12.91 6.99 -8.08
C LEU A 323 12.97 7.24 -9.59
N LYS A 324 12.71 8.46 -10.08
CA LYS A 324 12.82 8.81 -11.50
C LYS A 324 14.24 8.62 -12.04
N SER A 325 15.24 8.67 -11.16
CA SER A 325 16.64 8.38 -11.50
C SER A 325 16.94 6.88 -11.67
N VAL A 326 16.04 6.01 -11.19
CA VAL A 326 16.19 4.55 -11.14
C VAL A 326 15.35 3.88 -12.22
N ASP A 327 14.04 4.18 -12.25
CA ASP A 327 13.09 3.61 -13.21
C ASP A 327 11.97 4.61 -13.52
N PRO A 328 12.11 5.41 -14.58
CA PRO A 328 11.09 6.39 -14.96
C PRO A 328 9.73 5.78 -15.28
N ALA A 329 9.69 4.60 -15.91
CA ALA A 329 8.43 3.98 -16.31
C ALA A 329 7.62 3.49 -15.09
N TYR A 330 8.31 2.99 -14.06
CA TYR A 330 7.69 2.69 -12.78
C TYR A 330 7.15 3.95 -12.10
N VAL A 331 7.89 5.06 -12.11
CA VAL A 331 7.43 6.33 -11.51
C VAL A 331 6.19 6.88 -12.23
N GLU A 332 6.15 6.81 -13.56
CA GLU A 332 4.94 7.19 -14.31
C GLU A 332 3.73 6.34 -13.89
N LEU A 333 3.90 5.02 -13.74
CA LEU A 333 2.85 4.15 -13.21
C LEU A 333 2.45 4.55 -11.77
N ALA A 334 3.41 4.79 -10.88
CA ALA A 334 3.17 5.17 -9.49
C ALA A 334 2.36 6.47 -9.39
N MET A 335 2.73 7.51 -10.15
CA MET A 335 1.99 8.77 -10.21
C MET A 335 0.55 8.57 -10.71
N TRP A 336 0.31 7.65 -11.66
CA TRP A 336 -1.06 7.31 -12.07
C TRP A 336 -1.87 6.63 -10.95
N MET A 337 -1.24 5.77 -10.14
CA MET A 337 -1.88 5.16 -8.98
C MET A 337 -2.18 6.19 -7.88
N GLN A 338 -1.28 7.13 -7.62
CA GLN A 338 -1.53 8.22 -6.65
C GLN A 338 -2.65 9.16 -7.13
N ARG A 339 -2.70 9.51 -8.42
CA ARG A 339 -3.86 10.21 -8.99
C ARG A 339 -5.15 9.44 -8.78
N ALA A 340 -5.12 8.14 -8.99
CA ALA A 340 -6.27 7.26 -8.75
C ALA A 340 -6.71 7.19 -7.29
N TRP A 341 -5.79 7.43 -6.36
CA TRP A 341 -6.04 7.61 -4.94
C TRP A 341 -6.63 8.99 -4.59
N GLY A 342 -6.55 9.94 -5.51
CA GLY A 342 -7.09 11.28 -5.38
C GLY A 342 -6.02 12.38 -5.43
N GLU A 343 -4.73 12.05 -5.40
CA GLU A 343 -3.62 13.01 -5.37
C GLU A 343 -3.38 13.66 -6.74
N PHE A 344 -4.36 14.45 -7.19
CA PHE A 344 -4.39 15.11 -8.49
C PHE A 344 -3.29 16.17 -8.69
N TRP A 345 -2.46 16.39 -7.68
CA TRP A 345 -1.36 17.34 -7.66
C TRP A 345 0.03 16.71 -7.80
N ILE A 346 0.15 15.38 -7.84
CA ILE A 346 1.47 14.73 -7.76
C ILE A 346 2.46 15.18 -8.85
N GLU A 347 2.02 15.33 -10.10
CA GLU A 347 2.88 15.82 -11.18
C GLU A 347 3.43 17.22 -10.89
N ASP A 348 2.58 18.11 -10.36
CA ASP A 348 2.98 19.45 -9.96
C ASP A 348 4.01 19.40 -8.83
N MET A 349 3.86 18.46 -7.88
CA MET A 349 4.83 18.24 -6.81
C MET A 349 6.17 17.73 -7.32
N VAL A 350 6.19 16.77 -8.25
CA VAL A 350 7.44 16.28 -8.86
C VAL A 350 8.17 17.41 -9.62
N GLU A 351 7.44 18.24 -10.38
CA GLU A 351 8.03 19.42 -11.04
C GLU A 351 8.62 20.44 -10.04
N ILE A 352 7.93 20.66 -8.92
CA ILE A 352 8.41 21.50 -7.82
C ILE A 352 9.69 20.92 -7.23
N TYR A 353 9.74 19.61 -6.96
CA TYR A 353 10.97 18.95 -6.49
C TYR A 353 12.11 19.07 -7.50
N GLU A 354 11.88 18.85 -8.78
CA GLU A 354 12.88 19.03 -9.84
C GLU A 354 13.46 20.46 -9.83
N LYS A 355 12.61 21.47 -9.64
CA LYS A 355 13.04 22.87 -9.55
C LYS A 355 13.86 23.15 -8.28
N TYR A 356 13.34 22.83 -7.10
CA TYR A 356 13.98 23.23 -5.84
C TYR A 356 15.20 22.39 -5.48
N THR A 357 15.29 21.14 -5.95
CA THR A 357 16.51 20.34 -5.82
C THR A 357 17.67 20.94 -6.64
N LEU A 358 17.39 21.46 -7.85
CA LEU A 358 18.37 22.20 -8.64
C LEU A 358 18.83 23.48 -7.93
N ILE A 359 17.90 24.25 -7.33
CA ILE A 359 18.21 25.47 -6.58
C ILE A 359 19.04 25.14 -5.33
N SER A 360 18.62 24.14 -4.55
CA SER A 360 19.31 23.65 -3.35
C SER A 360 20.78 23.32 -3.65
N VAL A 361 21.05 22.57 -4.72
CA VAL A 361 22.41 22.23 -5.14
C VAL A 361 23.20 23.45 -5.60
N GLN A 362 22.58 24.38 -6.33
CA GLN A 362 23.24 25.59 -6.84
C GLN A 362 23.61 26.58 -5.72
N GLU A 363 22.74 26.73 -4.71
CA GLU A 363 22.96 27.63 -3.59
C GLU A 363 23.75 26.99 -2.44
N GLY A 364 23.87 25.65 -2.44
CA GLY A 364 24.52 24.90 -1.36
C GLY A 364 23.74 24.95 -0.05
N LYS A 365 22.40 24.98 -0.13
CA LYS A 365 21.50 24.97 1.04
C LYS A 365 20.70 23.67 1.11
N PRO A 366 20.32 23.20 2.30
CA PRO A 366 19.43 22.05 2.43
C PRO A 366 18.11 22.25 1.67
N LEU A 367 17.54 21.17 1.14
CA LEU A 367 16.26 21.22 0.44
C LEU A 367 15.11 21.64 1.36
N GLY A 368 15.18 21.25 2.65
CA GLY A 368 14.21 21.65 3.68
C GLY A 368 13.97 23.16 3.73
N ASP A 369 15.03 23.97 3.53
CA ASP A 369 14.95 25.44 3.53
C ASP A 369 13.99 26.01 2.46
N TYR A 370 13.60 25.21 1.46
CA TYR A 370 12.73 25.63 0.37
C TYR A 370 11.29 25.11 0.48
N VAL A 371 10.95 24.32 1.51
CA VAL A 371 9.60 23.72 1.66
C VAL A 371 8.50 24.78 1.70
N VAL A 372 8.76 25.95 2.30
CA VAL A 372 7.82 27.09 2.29
C VAL A 372 7.56 27.63 0.89
N ASP A 373 8.61 27.73 0.06
CA ASP A 373 8.49 28.17 -1.31
C ASP A 373 7.74 27.12 -2.15
N MET A 374 8.01 25.83 -1.91
CA MET A 374 7.31 24.69 -2.54
C MET A 374 5.80 24.70 -2.24
N MET A 375 5.39 24.91 -0.98
CA MET A 375 3.97 25.06 -0.61
C MET A 375 3.31 26.21 -1.35
N SER A 376 4.01 27.34 -1.46
CA SER A 376 3.50 28.54 -2.13
C SER A 376 3.30 28.30 -3.64
N GLU A 377 4.25 27.61 -4.28
CA GLU A 377 4.18 27.28 -5.70
C GLU A 377 3.12 26.21 -6.01
N LEU A 378 2.95 25.22 -5.13
CA LEU A 378 1.86 24.24 -5.26
C LEU A 378 0.50 24.94 -5.26
N LYS A 379 0.30 25.87 -4.33
CA LYS A 379 -0.93 26.68 -4.26
C LYS A 379 -1.14 27.56 -5.50
N GLU A 380 -0.07 28.07 -6.10
CA GLU A 380 -0.13 28.84 -7.35
C GLU A 380 -0.52 27.97 -8.54
N LYS A 381 0.05 26.76 -8.63
CA LYS A 381 -0.24 25.79 -9.70
C LYS A 381 -1.67 25.26 -9.60
N ILE A 382 -2.17 25.05 -8.39
CA ILE A 382 -3.49 24.47 -8.12
C ILE A 382 -4.27 25.41 -7.21
N PRO A 383 -4.75 26.56 -7.70
CA PRO A 383 -5.45 27.50 -6.84
C PRO A 383 -6.81 26.91 -6.38
N PRO A 384 -7.31 27.27 -5.18
CA PRO A 384 -8.50 26.64 -4.59
C PRO A 384 -9.73 26.64 -5.51
N GLU A 385 -9.94 27.71 -6.28
CA GLU A 385 -11.07 27.82 -7.20
C GLU A 385 -11.02 26.87 -8.41
N LYS A 386 -9.86 26.26 -8.69
CA LYS A 386 -9.65 25.29 -9.78
C LYS A 386 -9.48 23.85 -9.31
N ALA A 387 -9.40 23.62 -7.99
CA ALA A 387 -9.11 22.30 -7.44
C ALA A 387 -10.08 21.22 -7.96
N GLY A 388 -11.39 21.46 -7.88
CA GLY A 388 -12.40 20.53 -8.38
C GLY A 388 -12.35 20.29 -9.90
N GLU A 389 -12.03 21.32 -10.70
CA GLU A 389 -11.87 21.17 -12.16
C GLU A 389 -10.65 20.28 -12.48
N LEU A 390 -9.50 20.60 -11.89
CA LEU A 390 -8.26 19.83 -12.07
C LEU A 390 -8.39 18.40 -11.56
N TYR A 391 -9.10 18.19 -10.44
CA TYR A 391 -9.41 16.86 -9.93
C TYR A 391 -10.18 16.03 -10.96
N LEU A 392 -11.24 16.60 -11.57
CA LEU A 392 -12.02 15.90 -12.60
C LEU A 392 -11.24 15.63 -13.88
N GLU A 393 -10.24 16.46 -14.20
CA GLU A 393 -9.37 16.30 -15.38
C GLU A 393 -8.24 15.30 -15.18
N ARG A 394 -7.78 15.09 -13.95
CA ARG A 394 -6.56 14.33 -13.64
C ARG A 394 -6.83 13.00 -12.94
N VAL A 395 -7.90 12.89 -12.17
CA VAL A 395 -8.22 11.67 -11.42
C VAL A 395 -8.95 10.67 -12.31
N PRO A 396 -8.38 9.49 -12.57
CA PRO A 396 -8.99 8.50 -13.44
C PRO A 396 -10.27 7.92 -12.85
N VAL A 397 -11.07 7.27 -13.70
CA VAL A 397 -12.13 6.37 -13.21
C VAL A 397 -11.46 5.11 -12.69
N THR A 398 -11.81 4.67 -11.49
CA THR A 398 -11.18 3.50 -10.85
C THR A 398 -12.21 2.66 -10.15
N LEU A 399 -11.83 1.44 -9.79
CA LEU A 399 -12.67 0.56 -8.99
C LEU A 399 -12.89 1.16 -7.59
N LEU A 400 -11.86 1.73 -6.98
CA LEU A 400 -11.97 2.44 -5.71
C LEU A 400 -13.07 3.50 -5.76
N ARG A 401 -13.02 4.42 -6.75
CA ARG A 401 -14.05 5.46 -6.94
C ARG A 401 -15.44 4.90 -7.18
N ALA A 402 -15.54 3.81 -7.94
CA ALA A 402 -16.82 3.13 -8.18
C ALA A 402 -17.42 2.56 -6.88
N LEU A 403 -16.58 1.99 -6.00
CA LEU A 403 -17.01 1.45 -4.72
C LEU A 403 -17.32 2.56 -3.70
N ASP A 404 -16.55 3.64 -3.67
CA ASP A 404 -16.86 4.84 -2.88
C ASP A 404 -18.23 5.41 -3.27
N ARG A 405 -18.50 5.51 -4.57
CA ARG A 405 -19.81 5.94 -5.07
C ARG A 405 -20.94 5.01 -4.63
N GLY A 406 -20.67 3.70 -4.53
CA GLY A 406 -21.60 2.71 -3.97
C GLY A 406 -21.99 3.01 -2.51
N ALA A 407 -21.04 3.49 -1.69
CA ALA A 407 -21.32 3.92 -0.32
C ALA A 407 -22.20 5.17 -0.28
N VAL A 408 -21.90 6.18 -1.10
CA VAL A 408 -22.69 7.42 -1.19
C VAL A 408 -24.11 7.15 -1.70
N ALA A 409 -24.27 6.23 -2.66
CA ALA A 409 -25.57 5.83 -3.16
C ALA A 409 -26.35 4.92 -2.20
N GLY A 410 -25.68 4.30 -1.22
CA GLY A 410 -26.25 3.33 -0.29
C GLY A 410 -26.65 2.00 -0.92
N LYS A 411 -26.23 1.72 -2.17
CA LYS A 411 -26.60 0.51 -2.92
C LYS A 411 -25.59 0.16 -4.01
N VAL A 412 -25.29 -1.13 -4.12
CA VAL A 412 -24.53 -1.74 -5.23
C VAL A 412 -25.26 -3.00 -5.70
N ILE A 413 -25.42 -3.18 -7.01
CA ILE A 413 -26.07 -4.36 -7.59
C ILE A 413 -25.01 -5.24 -8.26
N VAL A 414 -24.80 -6.45 -7.75
CA VAL A 414 -23.92 -7.45 -8.37
C VAL A 414 -24.74 -8.34 -9.30
N VAL A 415 -24.44 -8.31 -10.59
CA VAL A 415 -25.24 -8.96 -11.63
C VAL A 415 -24.49 -10.11 -12.26
N TYR A 416 -25.02 -11.32 -12.16
CA TYR A 416 -24.47 -12.50 -12.84
C TYR A 416 -25.23 -12.83 -14.12
N GLY A 417 -24.51 -13.40 -15.07
CA GLY A 417 -25.06 -13.81 -16.36
C GLY A 417 -25.88 -15.11 -16.29
N THR A 418 -26.97 -15.18 -17.06
CA THR A 418 -27.81 -16.39 -17.17
C THR A 418 -27.77 -17.07 -18.55
N GLN A 419 -26.98 -16.54 -19.48
CA GLN A 419 -26.95 -17.00 -20.87
C GLN A 419 -25.87 -18.05 -21.16
N ASN A 420 -25.13 -18.48 -20.13
CA ASN A 420 -24.09 -19.48 -20.27
C ASN A 420 -24.67 -20.77 -20.92
N PRO A 421 -24.13 -21.21 -22.06
CA PRO A 421 -24.65 -22.40 -22.74
C PRO A 421 -24.46 -23.69 -21.93
N ASP A 422 -23.56 -23.67 -20.95
CA ASP A 422 -23.39 -24.71 -19.94
C ASP A 422 -24.12 -24.31 -18.64
N PRO A 423 -25.16 -25.05 -18.20
CA PRO A 423 -25.87 -24.75 -16.96
C PRO A 423 -24.99 -24.73 -15.71
N SER A 424 -23.91 -25.53 -15.68
CA SER A 424 -22.94 -25.46 -14.58
C SER A 424 -22.12 -24.17 -14.60
N GLY A 425 -22.05 -23.50 -15.75
CA GLY A 425 -21.45 -22.18 -15.91
C GLY A 425 -22.31 -21.08 -15.31
N THR A 426 -23.63 -21.10 -15.53
CA THR A 426 -24.55 -20.16 -14.87
C THR A 426 -24.46 -20.23 -13.35
N GLU A 427 -24.40 -21.45 -12.80
CA GLU A 427 -24.26 -21.63 -11.35
C GLU A 427 -22.91 -21.10 -10.84
N TYR A 428 -21.83 -21.33 -11.60
CA TYR A 428 -20.52 -20.82 -11.25
C TYR A 428 -20.44 -19.28 -11.29
N ASP A 429 -21.10 -18.64 -12.26
CA ASP A 429 -21.19 -17.19 -12.35
C ASP A 429 -22.01 -16.60 -11.19
N ARG A 430 -23.12 -17.26 -10.81
CA ARG A 430 -23.94 -16.94 -9.63
C ARG A 430 -23.12 -17.01 -8.34
N GLU A 431 -22.44 -18.12 -8.10
CA GLU A 431 -21.54 -18.28 -6.95
C GLU A 431 -20.43 -17.22 -6.93
N THR A 432 -19.90 -16.84 -8.09
CA THR A 432 -18.88 -15.78 -8.19
C THR A 432 -19.46 -14.43 -7.76
N ALA A 433 -20.67 -14.09 -8.22
CA ALA A 433 -21.38 -12.89 -7.77
C ALA A 433 -21.67 -12.91 -6.26
N GLU A 434 -22.02 -14.06 -5.68
CA GLU A 434 -22.20 -14.19 -4.22
C GLU A 434 -20.90 -13.99 -3.45
N ILE A 435 -19.76 -14.51 -3.95
CA ILE A 435 -18.45 -14.27 -3.33
C ILE A 435 -18.09 -12.79 -3.37
N VAL A 436 -18.26 -12.14 -4.53
CA VAL A 436 -18.03 -10.70 -4.68
C VAL A 436 -18.93 -9.92 -3.71
N ALA A 437 -20.23 -10.25 -3.65
CA ALA A 437 -21.17 -9.60 -2.75
C ALA A 437 -20.76 -9.75 -1.28
N ASN A 438 -20.33 -10.93 -0.83
CA ASN A 438 -19.87 -11.15 0.54
C ASN A 438 -18.65 -10.28 0.90
N TYR A 439 -17.72 -10.09 -0.05
CA TYR A 439 -16.58 -9.19 0.17
C TYR A 439 -17.00 -7.73 0.21
N LEU A 440 -17.97 -7.31 -0.61
CA LEU A 440 -18.52 -5.95 -0.55
C LEU A 440 -19.30 -5.71 0.75
N GLU A 441 -20.07 -6.69 1.23
CA GLU A 441 -20.74 -6.60 2.53
C GLU A 441 -19.72 -6.43 3.66
N THR A 442 -18.60 -7.15 3.59
CA THR A 442 -17.50 -7.00 4.56
C THR A 442 -16.81 -5.65 4.42
N PHE A 443 -16.53 -5.21 3.20
CA PHE A 443 -16.01 -3.88 2.89
C PHE A 443 -16.88 -2.83 3.56
N TYR A 444 -18.15 -2.70 3.14
CA TYR A 444 -19.09 -1.68 3.64
C TYR A 444 -19.59 -1.90 5.07
N SER A 445 -19.18 -2.98 5.76
CA SER A 445 -19.72 -3.36 7.08
C SER A 445 -19.56 -2.29 8.15
N GLN A 446 -18.57 -1.41 7.98
CA GLN A 446 -18.23 -0.35 8.94
C GLN A 446 -18.96 0.97 8.61
N TRP A 447 -19.61 1.09 7.44
CA TRP A 447 -20.25 2.33 6.97
C TRP A 447 -21.50 2.67 7.79
N PRO A 448 -21.59 3.85 8.42
CA PRO A 448 -22.69 4.18 9.34
C PRO A 448 -24.08 4.11 8.72
N ASP A 449 -24.22 4.55 7.46
CA ASP A 449 -25.51 4.60 6.76
C ASP A 449 -25.91 3.24 6.17
N GLY A 450 -24.99 2.28 6.16
CA GLY A 450 -25.14 0.97 5.53
C GLY A 450 -25.17 1.04 4.00
N VAL A 451 -24.80 -0.06 3.35
CA VAL A 451 -24.83 -0.18 1.88
C VAL A 451 -25.53 -1.48 1.51
N ALA A 452 -26.60 -1.37 0.73
CA ALA A 452 -27.32 -2.55 0.25
C ALA A 452 -26.57 -3.20 -0.91
N VAL A 453 -25.97 -4.38 -0.67
CA VAL A 453 -25.36 -5.21 -1.72
C VAL A 453 -26.40 -6.22 -2.20
N VAL A 454 -26.80 -6.14 -3.48
CA VAL A 454 -27.90 -6.95 -4.03
C VAL A 454 -27.39 -7.81 -5.17
N VAL A 455 -27.52 -9.14 -5.05
CA VAL A 455 -27.20 -10.07 -6.14
C VAL A 455 -28.43 -10.28 -7.04
N LYS A 456 -28.26 -10.11 -8.35
CA LYS A 456 -29.32 -10.33 -9.35
C LYS A 456 -28.83 -11.10 -10.57
N ALA A 457 -29.75 -11.86 -11.18
CA ALA A 457 -29.56 -12.34 -12.55
C ALA A 457 -29.73 -11.17 -13.53
N ASP A 458 -28.93 -11.15 -14.59
CA ASP A 458 -29.00 -10.19 -15.69
C ASP A 458 -30.42 -9.98 -16.24
N VAL A 459 -31.20 -11.05 -16.40
CA VAL A 459 -32.60 -11.01 -16.89
C VAL A 459 -33.59 -10.37 -15.92
N ASN A 460 -33.21 -10.16 -14.65
CA ASN A 460 -34.05 -9.61 -13.60
C ASN A 460 -33.69 -8.15 -13.24
N VAL A 461 -32.70 -7.56 -13.92
CA VAL A 461 -32.33 -6.15 -13.75
C VAL A 461 -33.32 -5.28 -14.52
N THR A 462 -33.84 -4.22 -13.89
CA THR A 462 -34.78 -3.28 -14.52
C THR A 462 -34.04 -2.14 -15.22
N ASP A 463 -34.72 -1.41 -16.11
CA ASP A 463 -34.16 -0.22 -16.78
C ASP A 463 -33.74 0.90 -15.80
N GLU A 464 -34.40 0.98 -14.64
CA GLU A 464 -34.03 1.90 -13.57
C GLU A 464 -32.74 1.42 -12.86
N GLU A 465 -32.65 0.13 -12.58
CA GLU A 465 -31.47 -0.47 -11.95
C GLU A 465 -30.25 -0.44 -12.87
N LEU A 466 -30.43 -0.47 -14.19
CA LEU A 466 -29.35 -0.28 -15.16
C LEU A 466 -28.66 1.09 -15.03
N ARG A 467 -29.26 2.06 -14.34
CA ARG A 467 -28.69 3.39 -14.07
C ARG A 467 -27.99 3.50 -12.71
N GLU A 468 -27.96 2.43 -11.93
CA GLU A 468 -27.35 2.38 -10.59
C GLU A 468 -25.86 2.04 -10.66
N ASN A 469 -25.21 1.91 -9.50
CA ASN A 469 -23.88 1.32 -9.39
C ASN A 469 -23.96 -0.20 -9.57
N LEU A 470 -23.31 -0.71 -10.61
CA LEU A 470 -23.39 -2.12 -11.02
C LEU A 470 -22.02 -2.78 -10.91
N ILE A 471 -22.01 -4.06 -10.52
CA ILE A 471 -20.89 -4.96 -10.79
C ILE A 471 -21.39 -6.08 -11.69
N LEU A 472 -20.87 -6.16 -12.91
CA LEU A 472 -21.29 -7.13 -13.91
C LEU A 472 -20.29 -8.29 -13.94
N ILE A 473 -20.78 -9.50 -13.71
CA ILE A 473 -20.00 -10.74 -13.69
C ILE A 473 -20.21 -11.51 -14.99
N GLY A 474 -19.09 -11.86 -15.64
CA GLY A 474 -19.04 -12.68 -16.84
C GLY A 474 -18.88 -11.87 -18.14
N GLY A 475 -18.44 -12.55 -19.20
CA GLY A 475 -18.30 -11.98 -20.54
C GLY A 475 -19.62 -11.90 -21.32
N PRO A 476 -19.60 -11.36 -22.55
CA PRO A 476 -20.79 -11.11 -23.37
C PRO A 476 -21.57 -12.38 -23.76
N LEU A 477 -20.95 -13.56 -23.71
CA LEU A 477 -21.65 -14.82 -23.92
C LEU A 477 -22.50 -15.25 -22.71
N ALA A 478 -22.08 -14.88 -21.51
CA ALA A 478 -22.71 -15.30 -20.26
C ALA A 478 -23.70 -14.27 -19.74
N ASN A 479 -23.36 -12.98 -19.85
CA ASN A 479 -24.12 -11.86 -19.27
C ASN A 479 -24.72 -10.97 -20.37
N LYS A 480 -26.06 -10.94 -20.43
CA LYS A 480 -26.82 -10.20 -21.44
C LYS A 480 -26.51 -8.71 -21.43
N ILE A 481 -26.34 -8.11 -20.25
CA ILE A 481 -26.10 -6.66 -20.11
C ILE A 481 -24.74 -6.30 -20.71
N ILE A 482 -23.72 -7.12 -20.47
CA ILE A 482 -22.40 -6.94 -21.09
C ILE A 482 -22.48 -7.09 -22.62
N ALA A 483 -23.27 -8.04 -23.12
CA ALA A 483 -23.47 -8.20 -24.56
C ALA A 483 -24.07 -6.96 -25.23
N GLU A 484 -24.86 -6.17 -24.50
CA GLU A 484 -25.50 -4.94 -24.97
C GLU A 484 -24.60 -3.69 -24.78
N LEU A 485 -23.76 -3.67 -23.74
CA LEU A 485 -23.00 -2.47 -23.34
C LEU A 485 -21.51 -2.49 -23.71
N GLN A 486 -20.89 -3.64 -23.99
CA GLN A 486 -19.42 -3.70 -24.15
C GLN A 486 -18.87 -2.85 -25.30
N ASP A 487 -19.69 -2.49 -26.29
CA ASP A 487 -19.26 -1.62 -27.38
C ASP A 487 -19.05 -0.16 -26.93
N ASP A 488 -19.65 0.24 -25.80
CA ASP A 488 -19.43 1.53 -25.14
C ASP A 488 -18.21 1.51 -24.20
N PHE A 489 -17.55 0.36 -24.05
CA PHE A 489 -16.41 0.18 -23.14
C PHE A 489 -15.08 0.29 -23.89
N PRO A 490 -13.97 0.65 -23.20
CA PRO A 490 -12.63 0.69 -23.80
C PRO A 490 -12.09 -0.70 -24.15
N LEU A 491 -12.62 -1.75 -23.53
CA LEU A 491 -12.23 -3.14 -23.72
C LEU A 491 -13.45 -3.97 -24.08
N ARG A 492 -13.28 -4.95 -24.97
CA ARG A 492 -14.35 -5.89 -25.35
C ARG A 492 -13.82 -7.30 -25.58
N PHE A 493 -14.66 -8.29 -25.30
CA PHE A 493 -14.36 -9.67 -25.66
C PHE A 493 -14.92 -9.98 -27.05
N VAL A 494 -14.02 -10.40 -27.94
CA VAL A 494 -14.36 -10.85 -29.29
C VAL A 494 -13.98 -12.31 -29.48
N LYS A 495 -14.70 -12.98 -30.36
CA LYS A 495 -14.47 -14.39 -30.66
C LYS A 495 -13.61 -14.53 -31.91
N TYR A 496 -12.40 -15.09 -31.76
CA TYR A 496 -11.53 -15.47 -32.87
C TYR A 496 -11.47 -17.00 -32.97
N GLY A 497 -12.24 -17.56 -33.92
CA GLY A 497 -12.39 -19.01 -34.02
C GLY A 497 -13.14 -19.57 -32.81
N ASP A 498 -12.50 -20.43 -32.03
CA ASP A 498 -13.05 -21.02 -30.81
C ASP A 498 -12.58 -20.31 -29.51
N GLU A 499 -11.71 -19.30 -29.64
CA GLU A 499 -11.11 -18.60 -28.50
C GLU A 499 -11.75 -17.22 -28.28
N TRP A 500 -11.86 -16.84 -27.00
CA TRP A 500 -12.21 -15.49 -26.59
C TRP A 500 -10.94 -14.67 -26.40
N VAL A 501 -10.87 -13.55 -27.09
CA VAL A 501 -9.77 -12.58 -27.02
C VAL A 501 -10.32 -11.29 -26.47
N LEU A 502 -9.59 -10.70 -25.52
CA LEU A 502 -9.86 -9.34 -25.08
C LEU A 502 -9.05 -8.38 -25.98
N GLU A 503 -9.75 -7.42 -26.58
CA GLU A 503 -9.15 -6.38 -27.42
C GLU A 503 -9.64 -4.99 -27.00
N ARG A 504 -8.93 -3.95 -27.46
CA ARG A 504 -9.38 -2.56 -27.30
C ARG A 504 -10.50 -2.24 -28.26
N SER A 505 -11.49 -1.48 -27.79
CA SER A 505 -12.55 -0.98 -28.63
C SER A 505 -12.02 0.10 -29.59
N GLU A 506 -12.35 -0.01 -30.87
CA GLU A 506 -12.01 0.99 -31.90
C GLU A 506 -12.79 2.31 -31.72
N HIS A 507 -13.82 2.32 -30.88
CA HIS A 507 -14.73 3.46 -30.69
C HIS A 507 -14.46 4.24 -29.39
N TRP A 508 -13.37 3.92 -28.69
CA TRP A 508 -12.99 4.61 -27.47
C TRP A 508 -12.12 5.83 -27.78
N ASP A 509 -12.68 7.03 -27.59
CA ASP A 509 -12.02 8.29 -27.95
C ASP A 509 -11.11 8.87 -26.84
N TRP A 510 -11.14 8.32 -25.63
CA TRP A 510 -10.36 8.85 -24.50
C TRP A 510 -8.93 8.29 -24.50
N GLY A 511 -7.97 9.14 -24.19
CA GLY A 511 -6.59 8.72 -23.98
C GLY A 511 -6.50 7.68 -22.86
N ILE A 512 -5.83 6.56 -23.13
CA ILE A 512 -5.53 5.53 -22.15
C ILE A 512 -4.02 5.53 -21.91
N ALA A 513 -3.61 5.89 -20.69
CA ALA A 513 -2.28 5.57 -20.19
C ALA A 513 -2.27 4.10 -19.78
N SER A 514 -1.22 3.37 -20.16
CA SER A 514 -1.20 1.91 -20.02
C SER A 514 0.21 1.44 -19.71
N PHE A 515 0.30 0.49 -18.80
CA PHE A 515 1.55 -0.04 -18.28
C PHE A 515 1.47 -1.55 -18.18
N ILE A 516 2.49 -2.25 -18.65
CA ILE A 516 2.58 -3.71 -18.59
C ILE A 516 3.63 -4.11 -17.57
N LEU A 517 3.20 -4.81 -16.53
CA LEU A 517 4.06 -5.50 -15.58
C LEU A 517 4.34 -6.91 -16.10
N GLN A 518 5.61 -7.28 -16.21
CA GLN A 518 6.03 -8.55 -16.81
C GLN A 518 7.06 -9.27 -15.94
N GLU A 519 7.24 -10.58 -16.12
CA GLU A 519 8.25 -11.38 -15.38
C GLU A 519 9.71 -11.04 -15.74
N ASN A 520 9.95 -10.11 -16.68
CA ASN A 520 11.29 -9.70 -17.07
C ASN A 520 11.84 -8.64 -16.10
N ASP A 521 12.77 -9.06 -15.23
CA ASP A 521 13.42 -8.19 -14.24
C ASP A 521 14.15 -6.99 -14.87
N ALA A 522 14.63 -7.06 -16.12
CA ALA A 522 15.38 -5.95 -16.72
C ALA A 522 14.49 -4.74 -17.08
N TYR A 523 13.21 -4.99 -17.30
CA TYR A 523 12.22 -3.99 -17.68
C TYR A 523 10.90 -4.33 -16.98
N PRO A 524 10.82 -4.13 -15.65
CA PRO A 524 9.69 -4.59 -14.85
C PRO A 524 8.38 -3.94 -15.27
N VAL A 525 8.45 -2.69 -15.76
CA VAL A 525 7.32 -1.90 -16.26
C VAL A 525 7.60 -1.47 -17.70
N LEU A 526 6.62 -1.67 -18.58
CA LEU A 526 6.65 -1.14 -19.94
C LEU A 526 5.47 -0.20 -20.16
N GLU A 527 5.75 1.00 -20.64
CA GLU A 527 4.69 1.89 -21.16
C GLU A 527 4.10 1.34 -22.45
N GLY A 528 2.78 1.41 -22.56
CA GLY A 528 2.03 0.95 -23.71
C GLY A 528 1.13 -0.23 -23.38
N TRP A 529 0.75 -0.96 -24.41
CA TRP A 529 -0.33 -1.94 -24.34
C TRP A 529 -0.13 -3.07 -25.34
N ASN A 530 -0.73 -4.22 -25.06
CA ASN A 530 -0.73 -5.33 -26.01
C ASN A 530 -1.97 -5.31 -26.89
N ALA A 531 -1.77 -5.56 -28.18
CA ALA A 531 -2.84 -5.55 -29.18
C ALA A 531 -4.02 -6.48 -28.85
N ASN A 532 -3.72 -7.67 -28.32
CA ASN A 532 -4.68 -8.74 -28.09
C ASN A 532 -4.25 -9.59 -26.90
N TYR A 533 -5.22 -9.95 -26.05
CA TYR A 533 -5.00 -10.83 -24.90
C TYR A 533 -5.74 -12.15 -25.05
N LEU A 534 -4.97 -13.23 -25.17
CA LEU A 534 -5.46 -14.60 -25.07
C LEU A 534 -5.54 -15.02 -23.61
N ASN A 535 -6.57 -15.80 -23.25
CA ASN A 535 -6.80 -16.30 -21.88
C ASN A 535 -6.82 -15.17 -20.83
N ALA A 536 -7.26 -13.98 -21.23
CA ALA A 536 -7.29 -12.82 -20.35
C ALA A 536 -8.38 -12.95 -19.28
N SER A 537 -8.06 -12.50 -18.09
CA SER A 537 -9.03 -12.06 -17.09
C SER A 537 -8.96 -10.54 -17.03
N VAL A 538 -10.09 -9.89 -16.84
CA VAL A 538 -10.20 -8.43 -16.74
C VAL A 538 -11.07 -8.03 -15.57
N ILE A 539 -10.63 -6.97 -14.89
CA ILE A 539 -11.49 -6.14 -14.06
C ILE A 539 -11.40 -4.69 -14.56
N MET A 540 -12.53 -4.00 -14.66
CA MET A 540 -12.58 -2.65 -15.23
C MET A 540 -13.67 -1.82 -14.56
N ALA A 541 -13.42 -0.53 -14.34
CA ALA A 541 -14.40 0.45 -13.91
C ALA A 541 -14.67 1.48 -15.02
N ILE A 542 -15.93 1.81 -15.24
CA ILE A 542 -16.37 2.81 -16.22
C ILE A 542 -17.52 3.62 -15.64
N ARG A 543 -17.65 4.91 -15.98
CA ARG A 543 -18.89 5.65 -15.69
C ARG A 543 -20.04 4.97 -16.41
N ASN A 544 -21.14 4.79 -15.71
CA ASN A 544 -22.31 4.14 -16.26
C ASN A 544 -22.83 4.96 -17.47
N PRO A 545 -22.85 4.41 -18.70
CA PRO A 545 -23.27 5.15 -19.90
C PRO A 545 -24.73 5.64 -19.81
N LEU A 546 -25.55 5.00 -18.99
CA LEU A 546 -26.96 5.35 -18.77
C LEU A 546 -27.14 6.37 -17.63
N ASN A 547 -26.13 6.58 -16.79
CA ASN A 547 -26.12 7.58 -15.73
C ASN A 547 -24.67 7.88 -15.26
N PRO A 548 -24.00 8.91 -15.81
CA PRO A 548 -22.59 9.19 -15.54
C PRO A 548 -22.22 9.52 -14.08
N GLU A 549 -23.21 9.77 -13.22
CA GLU A 549 -23.02 9.92 -11.76
C GLU A 549 -22.72 8.59 -11.05
N ASN A 550 -23.01 7.46 -11.70
CA ASN A 550 -22.77 6.11 -11.17
C ASN A 550 -21.75 5.37 -12.03
N TYR A 551 -21.32 4.21 -11.55
CA TYR A 551 -20.27 3.40 -12.18
C TYR A 551 -20.72 1.99 -12.49
N ILE A 552 -20.07 1.38 -13.47
CA ILE A 552 -20.12 -0.05 -13.75
C ILE A 552 -18.72 -0.60 -13.50
N VAL A 553 -18.63 -1.63 -12.66
CA VAL A 553 -17.46 -2.50 -12.57
C VAL A 553 -17.74 -3.76 -13.38
N TRP A 554 -16.85 -4.14 -14.28
CA TRP A 554 -16.95 -5.36 -15.07
C TRP A 554 -15.86 -6.34 -14.66
N ILE A 555 -16.26 -7.57 -14.28
CA ILE A 555 -15.36 -8.68 -13.95
C ILE A 555 -15.65 -9.82 -14.92
N ALA A 556 -14.65 -10.18 -15.73
CA ALA A 556 -14.79 -11.27 -16.71
C ALA A 556 -13.45 -11.95 -16.99
N GLY A 557 -13.51 -13.15 -17.53
CA GLY A 557 -12.38 -13.79 -18.16
C GLY A 557 -12.77 -14.49 -19.45
N ALA A 558 -11.76 -14.90 -20.21
CA ALA A 558 -11.90 -15.76 -21.38
C ALA A 558 -12.65 -17.07 -21.04
N ASP A 559 -12.60 -17.47 -19.77
CA ASP A 559 -13.44 -18.49 -19.17
C ASP A 559 -13.91 -18.11 -17.75
N ARG A 560 -14.76 -18.97 -17.17
CA ARG A 560 -15.35 -18.77 -15.84
C ARG A 560 -14.30 -18.77 -14.72
N TYR A 561 -13.20 -19.50 -14.87
CA TYR A 561 -12.14 -19.54 -13.86
C TYR A 561 -11.37 -18.21 -13.84
N GLY A 562 -11.11 -17.65 -15.01
CA GLY A 562 -10.57 -16.29 -15.17
C GLY A 562 -11.49 -15.22 -14.57
N THR A 563 -12.80 -15.32 -14.79
CA THR A 563 -13.78 -14.42 -14.14
C THR A 563 -13.64 -14.41 -12.61
N ARG A 564 -13.44 -15.58 -11.98
CA ARG A 564 -13.33 -15.68 -10.51
C ARG A 564 -11.95 -15.26 -9.97
N LEU A 565 -10.99 -14.94 -10.83
CA LEU A 565 -9.68 -14.40 -10.39
C LEU A 565 -9.87 -13.11 -9.60
N TYR A 566 -10.67 -12.19 -10.15
CA TYR A 566 -10.94 -10.84 -9.61
C TYR A 566 -12.11 -10.79 -8.63
N LYS A 567 -12.32 -11.87 -7.87
CA LYS A 567 -13.46 -12.00 -6.95
C LYS A 567 -13.46 -10.97 -5.81
N ASN A 568 -12.30 -10.43 -5.43
CA ASN A 568 -12.21 -9.30 -4.51
C ASN A 568 -11.86 -8.01 -5.28
N PRO A 569 -12.81 -7.11 -5.57
CA PRO A 569 -12.56 -5.91 -6.38
C PRO A 569 -12.04 -4.69 -5.57
N THR A 570 -11.75 -4.82 -4.27
CA THR A 570 -11.73 -3.67 -3.35
C THR A 570 -10.42 -2.90 -3.23
N TYR A 571 -9.39 -3.25 -3.99
CA TYR A 571 -8.04 -2.68 -3.83
C TYR A 571 -7.38 -2.25 -5.14
N TYR A 572 -8.12 -2.18 -6.24
CA TYR A 572 -7.57 -1.80 -7.54
C TYR A 572 -7.66 -0.29 -7.79
N LEU A 573 -6.51 0.31 -8.10
CA LEU A 573 -6.37 1.75 -8.40
C LEU A 573 -6.35 2.07 -9.90
N SER A 574 -6.37 1.06 -10.76
CA SER A 574 -6.44 1.28 -12.20
C SER A 574 -7.90 1.41 -12.66
N SER A 575 -8.07 2.00 -13.85
CA SER A 575 -9.36 1.96 -14.56
C SER A 575 -9.66 0.56 -15.06
N TYR A 576 -8.63 -0.21 -15.41
CA TYR A 576 -8.72 -1.65 -15.62
C TYR A 576 -7.40 -2.37 -15.31
N GLU A 577 -7.53 -3.67 -15.02
CA GLU A 577 -6.42 -4.62 -15.04
C GLU A 577 -6.73 -5.81 -15.92
N ILE A 578 -5.74 -6.25 -16.69
CA ILE A 578 -5.79 -7.46 -17.49
C ILE A 578 -4.69 -8.39 -17.02
N PHE A 579 -5.04 -9.63 -16.67
CA PHE A 579 -4.09 -10.68 -16.34
C PHE A 579 -4.25 -11.88 -17.28
N ASN A 580 -3.15 -12.32 -17.90
CA ASN A 580 -3.14 -13.47 -18.79
C ASN A 580 -2.33 -14.68 -18.24
N GLY A 581 -1.93 -14.62 -16.97
CA GLY A 581 -1.09 -15.64 -16.33
C GLY A 581 0.41 -15.36 -16.40
N LYS A 582 0.85 -14.31 -17.10
CA LYS A 582 2.27 -13.94 -17.25
C LYS A 582 2.55 -12.46 -17.03
N GLU A 583 1.62 -11.61 -17.44
CA GLU A 583 1.75 -10.16 -17.34
C GLU A 583 0.46 -9.56 -16.80
N ILE A 584 0.60 -8.37 -16.23
CA ILE A 584 -0.52 -7.54 -15.76
C ILE A 584 -0.47 -6.24 -16.59
N GLU A 585 -1.48 -5.97 -17.40
CA GLU A 585 -1.68 -4.62 -17.97
C GLU A 585 -2.55 -3.82 -17.04
N MET A 586 -2.07 -2.65 -16.62
CA MET A 586 -2.80 -1.66 -15.86
C MET A 586 -3.07 -0.46 -16.74
N GLY A 587 -4.34 -0.07 -16.87
CA GLY A 587 -4.71 1.09 -17.66
C GLY A 587 -5.48 2.14 -16.88
N PHE A 588 -5.29 3.38 -17.29
CA PHE A 588 -5.84 4.56 -16.66
C PHE A 588 -6.48 5.46 -17.71
N TYR A 589 -7.70 5.91 -17.45
CA TYR A 589 -8.39 6.91 -18.23
C TYR A 589 -9.23 7.82 -17.35
N VAL A 590 -9.31 9.08 -17.74
CA VAL A 590 -10.21 10.05 -17.14
C VAL A 590 -11.47 10.12 -17.97
N GLN A 591 -12.63 10.04 -17.29
CA GLN A 591 -13.93 10.30 -17.89
C GLN A 591 -14.58 11.45 -17.11
N PRO A 592 -14.77 12.63 -17.69
CA PRO A 592 -15.53 13.70 -17.10
C PRO A 592 -16.99 13.27 -16.94
N LYS A 593 -17.67 13.84 -15.96
CA LYS A 593 -19.13 13.78 -15.90
C LYS A 593 -19.64 14.43 -17.18
N ALA A 594 -20.56 13.77 -17.89
CA ALA A 594 -21.13 14.34 -19.11
C ALA A 594 -21.63 15.76 -18.81
N SER A 595 -21.16 16.73 -19.59
CA SER A 595 -21.46 18.16 -19.44
C SER A 595 -22.93 18.48 -19.67
#